data_AF-A0A0G0BWR9-F1
#
_entry.id   AF-A0A0G0BWR9-F1
#
_cell.length_a   1.000
_cell.length_b   1.000
_cell.length_c   1.000
_cell.angle_alpha   90.00
_cell.angle_beta   90.00
_cell.angle_gamma   90.00
#
_symmetry.space_group_name_H-M   'P 1'
#
loop_
_entity.id
_entity.type
_entity.pdbx_description
1 polymer ?
#
loop_
_entity_poly.entity_id
_entity_poly.type
_entity_poly.pdbx_seq_one_letter_code
_entity_poly.pdbx_strand_id
1 'polypeptide(L)'
;MGILDFLRGSTINTTSFSQLHRKIVNLRSGNLYYFPYNLPQAIQFPSDFWKDLINIYRKTNTDGLERAFSVFWADGEVVLTEVNTGSNRMVKSGGSIQVKYSHHPTRKGYARKELYLDNSLLKRKDIFFKDVPKSLEVQYLFNIHTHPKHTKENQEIYYNFFSAQDINSLLSSKAIITGLVTDKLWLLIRTTETPSEIVNLTDTKVTPAYVEGTLHMGLYRADFNKKAYRYNLIKT
;
A
#
# COMPACT_ATOMS: atom_id res chain seq x y z
N MET A 1 -8.59 -26.11 -8.91
CA MET A 1 -9.64 -25.21 -9.42
C MET A 1 -9.82 -25.51 -10.90
N GLY A 2 -11.03 -25.88 -11.32
CA GLY A 2 -11.29 -26.35 -12.68
C GLY A 2 -11.60 -25.20 -13.64
N ILE A 3 -11.41 -25.44 -14.94
CA ILE A 3 -11.76 -24.51 -16.03
C ILE A 3 -13.26 -24.11 -15.98
N LEU A 4 -14.11 -24.93 -15.36
CA LEU A 4 -15.54 -24.66 -15.16
C LEU A 4 -15.83 -23.58 -14.09
N ASP A 5 -14.92 -23.34 -13.14
CA ASP A 5 -15.05 -22.25 -12.14
C ASP A 5 -14.73 -20.87 -12.75
N PHE A 6 -14.00 -20.85 -13.87
CA PHE A 6 -13.68 -19.62 -14.60
C PHE A 6 -14.87 -19.10 -15.42
N LEU A 7 -15.77 -19.99 -15.86
CA LEU A 7 -16.93 -19.65 -16.70
C LEU A 7 -18.21 -19.38 -15.92
N ARG A 8 -18.32 -19.84 -14.67
CA ARG A 8 -19.37 -19.42 -13.73
C ARG A 8 -18.80 -18.34 -12.84
N GLY A 9 -18.97 -17.08 -13.25
CA GLY A 9 -18.42 -15.90 -12.59
C GLY A 9 -18.64 -15.84 -11.08
N SER A 10 -17.75 -16.49 -10.32
CA SER A 10 -17.55 -16.18 -8.92
C SER A 10 -16.98 -14.76 -8.89
N THR A 11 -17.85 -13.78 -8.70
CA THR A 11 -17.45 -12.39 -8.61
C THR A 11 -16.59 -12.24 -7.35
N ILE A 12 -15.26 -12.30 -7.52
CA ILE A 12 -14.31 -12.08 -6.43
C ILE A 12 -14.66 -10.75 -5.78
N ASN A 13 -15.04 -10.79 -4.50
CA ASN A 13 -15.50 -9.61 -3.81
C ASN A 13 -14.34 -8.60 -3.73
N THR A 14 -14.54 -7.45 -4.35
CA THR A 14 -13.51 -6.42 -4.50
C THR A 14 -13.79 -5.27 -3.55
N THR A 15 -12.84 -4.99 -2.66
CA THR A 15 -12.85 -3.81 -1.79
C THR A 15 -12.13 -2.66 -2.49
N SER A 16 -12.77 -1.50 -2.60
CA SER A 16 -12.09 -0.29 -3.07
C SER A 16 -11.07 0.21 -2.05
N PHE A 17 -10.02 0.90 -2.50
CA PHE A 17 -9.06 1.52 -1.59
C PHE A 17 -9.71 2.51 -0.62
N SER A 18 -10.80 3.18 -1.04
CA SER A 18 -11.59 4.05 -0.17
C SER A 18 -12.23 3.28 1.00
N GLN A 19 -12.77 2.10 0.75
CA GLN A 19 -13.31 1.26 1.83
C GLN A 19 -12.19 0.69 2.71
N LEU A 20 -11.08 0.29 2.08
CA LEU A 20 -9.91 -0.26 2.77
C LEU A 20 -9.31 0.75 3.76
N HIS A 21 -9.06 2.00 3.36
CA HIS A 21 -8.44 2.98 4.26
C HIS A 21 -9.32 3.27 5.48
N ARG A 22 -10.64 3.46 5.30
CA ARG A 22 -11.58 3.68 6.42
C ARG A 22 -11.52 2.53 7.41
N LYS A 23 -11.48 1.30 6.89
CA LYS A 23 -11.38 0.11 7.74
C LYS A 23 -10.04 0.06 8.49
N ILE A 24 -8.92 0.35 7.83
CA ILE A 24 -7.58 0.41 8.47
C ILE A 24 -7.55 1.46 9.57
N VAL A 25 -8.07 2.66 9.31
CA VAL A 25 -8.09 3.78 10.26
C VAL A 25 -8.91 3.43 11.49
N ASN A 26 -10.12 2.88 11.30
CA ASN A 26 -10.99 2.45 12.38
C ASN A 26 -10.39 1.30 13.21
N LEU A 27 -9.74 0.33 12.55
CA LEU A 27 -9.06 -0.75 13.25
C LEU A 27 -7.89 -0.21 14.08
N ARG A 28 -7.08 0.70 13.51
CA ARG A 28 -5.94 1.30 14.21
C ARG A 28 -6.36 2.13 15.42
N SER A 29 -7.45 2.91 15.32
CA SER A 29 -7.95 3.70 16.45
C SER A 29 -8.39 2.82 17.62
N GLY A 30 -8.88 1.60 17.35
CA GLY A 30 -9.24 0.61 18.35
C GLY A 30 -8.10 -0.32 18.77
N ASN A 31 -6.88 -0.18 18.21
CA ASN A 31 -5.79 -1.16 18.35
C ASN A 31 -6.22 -2.59 17.98
N LEU A 32 -7.02 -2.72 16.93
CA LEU A 32 -7.58 -3.97 16.42
C LEU A 32 -6.93 -4.37 15.09
N TYR A 33 -7.05 -5.65 14.74
CA TYR A 33 -6.63 -6.22 13.47
C TYR A 33 -7.80 -6.88 12.74
N TYR A 34 -7.60 -7.24 11.48
CA TYR A 34 -8.59 -8.01 10.74
C TYR A 34 -8.73 -9.42 11.32
N PHE A 35 -9.95 -9.92 11.44
CA PHE A 35 -10.13 -11.37 11.48
C PHE A 35 -9.74 -11.96 10.11
N PRO A 36 -9.07 -13.12 10.04
CA PRO A 36 -8.61 -13.69 8.76
C PRO A 36 -9.73 -13.90 7.73
N TYR A 37 -10.94 -14.27 8.18
CA TYR A 37 -12.12 -14.46 7.33
C TYR A 37 -12.74 -13.14 6.84
N ASN A 38 -12.41 -12.01 7.48
CA ASN A 38 -12.86 -10.67 7.08
C ASN A 38 -11.88 -9.95 6.15
N LEU A 39 -10.76 -10.59 5.79
CA LEU A 39 -9.82 -10.05 4.83
C LEU A 39 -10.47 -9.93 3.45
N PRO A 40 -10.29 -8.79 2.73
CA PRO A 40 -10.82 -8.64 1.38
C PRO A 40 -10.25 -9.71 0.45
N GLN A 41 -11.04 -10.21 -0.50
CA GLN A 41 -10.53 -11.17 -1.49
C GLN A 41 -9.70 -10.46 -2.57
N ALA A 42 -10.13 -9.26 -2.96
CA ALA A 42 -9.40 -8.38 -3.85
C ALA A 42 -9.47 -6.91 -3.39
N ILE A 43 -8.44 -6.14 -3.72
CA ILE A 43 -8.33 -4.71 -3.44
C ILE A 43 -8.15 -3.97 -4.76
N GLN A 44 -9.00 -2.97 -5.00
CA GLN A 44 -8.89 -2.07 -6.13
C GLN A 44 -8.21 -0.76 -5.71
N PHE A 45 -7.00 -0.55 -6.19
CA PHE A 45 -6.28 0.72 -6.07
C PHE A 45 -6.73 1.72 -7.14
N PRO A 46 -6.70 3.02 -6.84
CA PRO A 46 -7.02 4.06 -7.82
C PRO A 46 -5.87 4.20 -8.86
N SER A 47 -6.16 4.77 -10.02
CA SER A 47 -5.23 4.81 -11.15
C SER A 47 -4.01 5.70 -10.92
N ASP A 48 -4.20 6.79 -10.18
CA ASP A 48 -3.16 7.71 -9.74
C ASP A 48 -2.14 7.04 -8.79
N PHE A 49 -2.60 6.19 -7.87
CA PHE A 49 -1.72 5.37 -7.04
C PHE A 49 -0.79 4.51 -7.90
N TRP A 50 -1.32 3.86 -8.94
CA TRP A 50 -0.50 3.05 -9.84
C TRP A 50 0.51 3.89 -10.61
N LYS A 51 0.12 5.06 -11.09
CA LYS A 51 1.03 5.98 -11.78
C LYS A 51 2.24 6.32 -10.90
N ASP A 52 2.00 6.70 -9.65
CA ASP A 52 3.07 7.06 -8.71
C ASP A 52 3.94 5.84 -8.36
N LEU A 53 3.31 4.69 -8.08
CA LEU A 53 4.00 3.44 -7.76
C LEU A 53 4.89 2.95 -8.91
N ILE A 54 4.41 3.01 -10.15
CA ILE A 54 5.17 2.62 -11.34
C ILE A 54 6.36 3.57 -11.56
N ASN A 55 6.18 4.87 -11.33
CA ASN A 55 7.29 5.83 -11.42
C ASN A 55 8.37 5.53 -10.39
N ILE A 56 7.97 5.20 -9.16
CA ILE A 56 8.87 4.76 -8.08
C ILE A 56 9.63 3.49 -8.49
N TYR A 57 8.90 2.46 -8.94
CA TYR A 57 9.49 1.20 -9.42
C TYR A 57 10.52 1.45 -10.53
N ARG A 58 10.19 2.29 -11.51
CA ARG A 58 11.09 2.62 -12.64
C ARG A 58 12.39 3.26 -12.16
N LYS A 59 12.33 4.16 -11.17
CA LYS A 59 13.53 4.75 -10.56
C LYS A 59 14.41 3.67 -9.92
N THR A 60 13.84 2.82 -9.05
CA THR A 60 14.55 1.70 -8.42
C THR A 60 15.15 0.73 -9.42
N ASN A 61 14.42 0.43 -10.50
CA ASN A 61 14.92 -0.44 -11.56
C ASN A 61 16.05 0.20 -12.40
N THR A 62 16.13 1.53 -12.42
CA THR A 62 17.14 2.27 -13.20
C THR A 62 18.46 2.40 -12.44
N ASP A 63 18.41 2.77 -11.15
CA ASP A 63 19.62 2.99 -10.35
C ASP A 63 19.95 1.88 -9.35
N GLY A 64 19.05 0.91 -9.16
CA GLY A 64 19.26 -0.18 -8.21
C GLY A 64 19.13 0.22 -6.74
N LEU A 65 18.67 1.45 -6.45
CA LEU A 65 18.57 1.95 -5.08
C LEU A 65 17.20 1.62 -4.48
N GLU A 66 17.20 0.94 -3.34
CA GLU A 66 15.99 0.72 -2.54
C GLU A 66 15.43 2.05 -2.04
N ARG A 67 14.10 2.11 -1.94
CA ARG A 67 13.37 3.31 -1.54
C ARG A 67 12.21 2.90 -0.66
N ALA A 68 11.92 3.73 0.35
CA ALA A 68 10.77 3.57 1.22
C ALA A 68 9.86 4.78 1.11
N PHE A 69 8.55 4.53 1.14
CA PHE A 69 7.50 5.52 0.99
C PHE A 69 6.41 5.28 2.02
N SER A 70 5.84 6.36 2.52
CA SER A 70 4.62 6.32 3.31
C SER A 70 3.43 6.62 2.40
N VAL A 71 2.38 5.82 2.54
CA VAL A 71 1.10 5.99 1.85
C VAL A 71 0.16 6.75 2.77
N PHE A 72 -0.40 7.84 2.26
CA PHE A 72 -1.37 8.68 2.97
C PHE A 72 -2.69 8.74 2.21
N TRP A 73 -3.77 8.90 2.98
CA TRP A 73 -5.04 9.41 2.49
C TRP A 73 -5.11 10.91 2.76
N ALA A 74 -5.24 11.71 1.70
CA ALA A 74 -5.37 13.16 1.78
C ALA A 74 -6.69 13.59 1.12
N ASP A 75 -7.75 13.52 1.92
CA ASP A 75 -9.07 14.07 1.59
C ASP A 75 -9.65 13.56 0.26
N GLY A 76 -9.67 12.24 0.06
CA GLY A 76 -10.13 11.63 -1.20
C GLY A 76 -9.04 11.22 -2.17
N GLU A 77 -7.78 11.58 -1.91
CA GLU A 77 -6.64 11.29 -2.76
C GLU A 77 -5.63 10.40 -2.04
N VAL A 78 -5.00 9.49 -2.77
CA VAL A 78 -3.86 8.71 -2.25
C VAL A 78 -2.58 9.46 -2.57
N VAL A 79 -1.66 9.52 -1.61
CA VAL A 79 -0.39 10.26 -1.71
C VAL A 79 0.74 9.36 -1.25
N LEU A 80 1.80 9.26 -2.05
CA LEU A 80 3.03 8.58 -1.66
C LEU A 80 4.09 9.63 -1.36
N THR A 81 4.73 9.53 -0.20
CA THR A 81 5.80 10.44 0.22
C THR A 81 7.04 9.62 0.55
N GLU A 82 8.22 10.07 0.10
CA GLU A 82 9.48 9.41 0.47
C GLU A 82 9.67 9.44 2.00
N VAL A 83 10.17 8.32 2.52
CA VAL A 83 10.55 8.19 3.91
C VAL A 83 11.98 8.70 4.04
N ASN A 84 12.14 9.89 4.61
CA ASN A 84 13.46 10.40 4.96
C ASN A 84 13.92 9.71 6.24
N THR A 85 14.84 8.76 6.14
CA THR A 85 15.39 8.03 7.29
C THR A 85 16.09 8.97 8.27
N GLY A 86 15.42 9.29 9.37
CA GLY A 86 15.98 10.02 10.50
C GLY A 86 16.62 9.07 11.52
N SER A 87 17.72 8.40 11.16
CA SER A 87 18.48 7.46 12.01
C SER A 87 17.72 6.21 12.51
N ASN A 88 18.48 5.16 12.88
CA ASN A 88 18.06 3.79 13.21
C ASN A 88 17.00 3.61 14.32
N ARG A 89 16.46 4.70 14.88
CA ARG A 89 15.46 4.67 15.95
C ARG A 89 14.20 5.50 15.65
N MET A 90 14.15 6.21 14.52
CA MET A 90 13.01 7.08 14.21
C MET A 90 12.82 7.29 12.71
N VAL A 91 11.72 6.77 12.19
CA VAL A 91 11.29 7.05 10.81
C VAL A 91 10.43 8.31 10.83
N LYS A 92 10.93 9.44 10.32
CA LYS A 92 10.11 10.64 10.07
C LYS A 92 9.68 10.62 8.60
N SER A 93 8.38 10.60 8.33
CA SER A 93 7.86 10.89 6.99
C SER A 93 8.39 12.26 6.58
N GLY A 94 9.13 12.32 5.47
CA GLY A 94 9.88 13.52 5.08
C GLY A 94 9.01 14.66 4.58
N GLY A 95 7.83 14.34 4.04
CA GLY A 95 7.01 15.28 3.30
C GLY A 95 5.93 15.99 4.11
N SER A 96 5.80 17.30 3.92
CA SER A 96 4.63 18.08 4.36
C SER A 96 3.51 17.94 3.32
N ILE A 97 2.43 17.23 3.69
CA ILE A 97 1.22 17.14 2.87
C ILE A 97 0.28 18.30 3.25
N GLN A 98 -0.12 19.09 2.26
CA GLN A 98 -1.09 20.18 2.46
C GLN A 98 -2.25 20.05 1.47
N VAL A 99 -3.47 20.13 1.97
CA VAL A 99 -4.68 20.22 1.15
C VAL A 99 -5.22 21.64 1.27
N LYS A 100 -5.42 22.31 0.14
CA LYS A 100 -5.96 23.67 0.08
C LYS A 100 -7.22 23.70 -0.77
N TYR A 101 -8.23 24.39 -0.27
CA TYR A 101 -9.44 24.71 -1.01
C TYR A 101 -9.49 26.22 -1.23
N SER A 102 -9.70 26.63 -2.47
CA SER A 102 -9.85 28.04 -2.85
C SER A 102 -11.07 28.21 -3.76
N HIS A 103 -11.58 29.44 -3.86
CA HIS A 103 -12.65 29.73 -4.82
C HIS A 103 -12.14 29.49 -6.24
N HIS A 104 -12.92 28.83 -7.11
CA HIS A 104 -12.48 28.63 -8.49
C HIS A 104 -12.42 29.99 -9.22
N PRO A 105 -11.33 30.31 -9.93
CA PRO A 105 -11.12 31.66 -10.47
C PRO A 105 -12.18 32.09 -11.49
N THR A 106 -12.75 31.15 -12.25
CA THR A 106 -13.66 31.46 -13.37
C THR A 106 -15.00 30.72 -13.36
N ARG A 107 -15.19 29.73 -12.46
CA ARG A 107 -16.30 28.78 -12.53
C ARG A 107 -17.17 28.92 -11.29
N LYS A 108 -18.27 29.66 -11.43
CA LYS A 108 -19.22 29.87 -10.34
C LYS A 108 -19.76 28.53 -9.83
N GLY A 109 -19.88 28.39 -8.51
CA GLY A 109 -20.37 27.16 -7.88
C GLY A 109 -19.29 26.09 -7.61
N TYR A 110 -18.03 26.33 -8.02
CA TYR A 110 -16.92 25.39 -7.84
C TYR A 110 -15.81 25.96 -6.96
N ALA A 111 -15.24 25.09 -6.14
CA ALA A 111 -13.96 25.29 -5.48
C ALA A 111 -12.84 24.60 -6.27
N ARG A 112 -11.62 25.09 -6.11
CA ARG A 112 -10.40 24.42 -6.56
C ARG A 112 -9.71 23.77 -5.36
N LYS A 113 -9.64 22.44 -5.39
CA LYS A 113 -8.83 21.63 -4.48
C LYS A 113 -7.42 21.52 -5.03
N GLU A 114 -6.43 21.80 -4.20
CA GLU A 114 -5.02 21.64 -4.51
C GLU A 114 -4.35 20.82 -3.42
N LEU A 115 -3.58 19.82 -3.83
CA LEU A 115 -2.81 18.95 -2.96
C LEU A 115 -1.33 19.25 -3.21
N TYR A 116 -0.63 19.61 -2.16
CA TYR A 116 0.80 19.91 -2.17
C TYR A 116 1.57 18.86 -1.38
N LEU A 117 2.75 18.52 -1.87
CA LEU A 117 3.79 17.76 -1.17
C LEU A 117 5.05 18.62 -1.17
N ASP A 118 5.55 18.98 0.01
CA ASP A 118 6.76 19.82 0.16
C ASP A 118 6.69 21.11 -0.66
N ASN A 119 5.55 21.80 -0.56
CA ASN A 119 5.20 23.03 -1.29
C ASN A 119 5.09 22.87 -2.81
N SER A 120 5.32 21.67 -3.37
CA SER A 120 5.12 21.37 -4.78
C SER A 120 3.69 20.90 -5.02
N LEU A 121 3.01 21.50 -6.01
CA LEU A 121 1.66 21.11 -6.39
C LEU A 121 1.68 19.70 -7.00
N LEU A 122 1.06 18.74 -6.32
CA LEU A 122 0.98 17.35 -6.77
C LEU A 122 -0.27 17.11 -7.61
N LYS A 123 -1.44 17.54 -7.11
CA LYS A 123 -2.73 17.35 -7.77
C LYS A 123 -3.60 18.58 -7.65
N ARG A 124 -4.41 18.82 -8.68
CA ARG A 124 -5.42 19.88 -8.72
C ARG A 124 -6.72 19.30 -9.25
N LYS A 125 -7.83 19.58 -8.58
CA LYS A 125 -9.16 19.14 -8.99
C LYS A 125 -10.18 20.22 -8.67
N ASP A 126 -11.09 20.46 -9.59
CA ASP A 126 -12.22 21.34 -9.34
C ASP A 126 -13.39 20.51 -8.79
N ILE A 127 -14.00 20.98 -7.70
CA ILE A 127 -15.13 20.31 -7.05
C ILE A 127 -16.26 21.31 -6.83
N PHE A 128 -17.50 20.84 -6.70
CA PHE A 128 -18.59 21.76 -6.35
C PHE A 128 -18.42 22.25 -4.90
N PHE A 129 -18.82 23.50 -4.62
CA PHE A 129 -18.71 24.07 -3.27
C PHE A 129 -19.43 23.23 -2.21
N LYS A 130 -20.57 22.62 -2.56
CA LYS A 130 -21.33 21.75 -1.66
C LYS A 130 -20.58 20.48 -1.26
N ASP A 131 -19.61 20.06 -2.05
CA ASP A 131 -18.81 18.84 -1.83
C ASP A 131 -17.49 19.16 -1.10
N VAL A 132 -17.23 20.43 -0.76
CA VAL A 132 -16.07 20.82 0.06
C VAL A 132 -16.26 20.27 1.47
N PRO A 133 -15.30 19.49 2.00
CA PRO A 133 -15.44 18.91 3.33
C PRO A 133 -15.37 20.00 4.41
N LYS A 134 -16.13 19.79 5.50
CA LYS A 134 -16.11 20.69 6.66
C LYS A 134 -14.78 20.64 7.44
N SER A 135 -14.06 19.52 7.33
CA SER A 135 -12.79 19.28 8.00
C SER A 135 -11.84 18.55 7.05
N LEU A 136 -10.59 19.00 6.99
CA LEU A 136 -9.55 18.35 6.20
C LEU A 136 -9.05 17.08 6.91
N GLU A 137 -8.90 16.01 6.15
CA GLU A 137 -8.42 14.73 6.65
C GLU A 137 -7.12 14.34 5.92
N VAL A 138 -6.03 14.25 6.69
CA VAL A 138 -4.75 13.70 6.22
C VAL A 138 -4.35 12.58 7.17
N GLN A 139 -4.29 11.36 6.66
CA GLN A 139 -4.07 10.16 7.47
C GLN A 139 -2.99 9.29 6.88
N TYR A 140 -1.99 8.95 7.70
CA TYR A 140 -1.03 7.91 7.39
C TYR A 140 -1.74 6.56 7.30
N LEU A 141 -1.45 5.76 6.26
CA LEU A 141 -2.03 4.43 6.06
C LEU A 141 -1.01 3.33 6.29
N PHE A 142 0.09 3.29 5.55
CA PHE A 142 1.13 2.26 5.70
C PHE A 142 2.39 2.65 4.94
N ASN A 143 3.48 1.91 5.17
CA ASN A 143 4.71 2.06 4.41
C ASN A 143 4.77 1.03 3.27
N ILE A 144 5.42 1.43 2.18
CA ILE A 144 5.79 0.58 1.07
C ILE A 144 7.29 0.79 0.83
N HIS A 145 8.04 -0.27 0.55
CA HIS A 145 9.41 -0.15 0.05
C HIS A 145 9.58 -0.87 -1.28
N THR A 146 10.66 -0.56 -2.01
CA THR A 146 10.99 -1.19 -3.29
C THR A 146 12.23 -2.05 -3.16
N HIS A 147 12.26 -3.20 -3.85
CA HIS A 147 13.51 -3.95 -4.06
C HIS A 147 14.00 -3.82 -5.51
N PRO A 148 15.32 -3.70 -5.75
CA PRO A 148 15.88 -3.72 -7.09
C PRO A 148 15.74 -5.11 -7.71
N LYS A 149 15.88 -5.15 -9.04
CA LYS A 149 16.03 -6.41 -9.74
C LYS A 149 17.42 -6.98 -9.51
N HIS A 150 17.49 -8.30 -9.40
CA HIS A 150 18.72 -9.05 -9.41
C HIS A 150 18.78 -9.90 -10.68
N THR A 151 19.99 -10.16 -11.15
CA THR A 151 20.23 -11.00 -12.33
C THR A 151 21.08 -12.18 -11.88
N LYS A 152 20.58 -13.39 -12.09
CA LYS A 152 21.35 -14.62 -11.87
C LYS A 152 22.43 -14.76 -12.96
N GLU A 153 23.38 -15.69 -12.76
CA GLU A 153 24.42 -16.00 -13.75
C GLU A 153 23.84 -16.41 -15.11
N ASN A 154 22.66 -17.04 -15.13
CA ASN A 154 21.92 -17.43 -16.34
C ASN A 154 21.10 -16.29 -16.97
N GLN A 155 21.31 -15.03 -16.56
CA GLN A 155 20.56 -13.83 -16.98
C GLN A 155 19.07 -13.80 -16.57
N GLU A 156 18.61 -14.75 -15.75
CA GLU A 156 17.25 -14.73 -15.22
C GLU A 156 17.10 -13.59 -14.20
N ILE A 157 16.06 -12.78 -14.40
CA ILE A 157 15.74 -11.66 -13.50
C ILE A 157 14.88 -12.17 -12.35
N TYR A 158 15.25 -11.82 -11.12
CA TYR A 158 14.46 -12.08 -9.93
C TYR A 158 14.44 -10.88 -8.99
N TYR A 159 13.51 -10.89 -8.04
CA TYR A 159 13.41 -9.91 -6.99
C TYR A 159 13.38 -10.62 -5.65
N ASN A 160 14.02 -10.03 -4.64
CA ASN A 160 13.89 -10.51 -3.27
C ASN A 160 12.47 -10.24 -2.78
N PHE A 161 11.90 -11.20 -2.05
CA PHE A 161 10.66 -11.00 -1.31
C PHE A 161 10.95 -10.17 -0.04
N PHE A 162 9.94 -9.98 0.83
CA PHE A 162 10.15 -9.33 2.13
C PHE A 162 11.29 -10.00 2.91
N SER A 163 12.12 -9.20 3.56
CA SER A 163 13.16 -9.68 4.47
C SER A 163 12.59 -10.01 5.86
N ALA A 164 13.36 -10.71 6.69
CA ALA A 164 13.05 -10.91 8.10
C ALA A 164 12.95 -9.58 8.85
N GLN A 165 13.76 -8.58 8.46
CA GLN A 165 13.71 -7.25 9.03
C GLN A 165 12.38 -6.55 8.73
N ASP A 166 11.83 -6.71 7.51
CA ASP A 166 10.53 -6.13 7.15
C ASP A 166 9.40 -6.71 8.01
N ILE A 167 9.41 -8.03 8.19
CA ILE A 167 8.42 -8.72 9.03
C ILE A 167 8.55 -8.27 10.48
N ASN A 168 9.77 -8.27 11.05
CA ASN A 168 9.99 -7.85 12.43
C ASN A 168 9.62 -6.37 12.65
N SER A 169 9.87 -5.50 11.66
CA SER A 169 9.48 -4.09 11.72
C SER A 169 7.95 -3.92 11.69
N LEU A 170 7.25 -4.73 10.88
CA LEU A 170 5.79 -4.74 10.86
C LEU A 170 5.22 -5.18 12.22
N LEU A 171 5.74 -6.28 12.78
CA LEU A 171 5.24 -6.85 14.04
C LEU A 171 5.48 -5.97 15.25
N SER A 172 6.66 -5.35 15.34
CA SER A 172 7.04 -4.44 16.43
C SER A 172 6.34 -3.08 16.37
N SER A 173 5.69 -2.76 15.24
CA SER A 173 4.94 -1.52 15.05
C SER A 173 3.42 -1.70 15.30
N LYS A 174 2.68 -0.59 15.34
CA LYS A 174 1.20 -0.58 15.26
C LYS A 174 0.68 -0.58 13.82
N ALA A 175 1.55 -0.78 12.82
CA ALA A 175 1.13 -0.83 11.43
C ALA A 175 0.32 -2.10 11.16
N ILE A 176 -0.81 -1.94 10.47
CA ILE A 176 -1.69 -3.05 10.07
C ILE A 176 -1.24 -3.60 8.71
N ILE A 177 -0.70 -2.73 7.85
CA ILE A 177 -0.29 -3.06 6.49
C ILE A 177 1.16 -2.64 6.28
N THR A 178 1.88 -3.40 5.48
CA THR A 178 3.11 -2.96 4.79
C THR A 178 3.07 -3.44 3.34
N GLY A 179 3.80 -2.77 2.46
CA GLY A 179 3.90 -3.15 1.06
C GLY A 179 5.34 -3.30 0.58
N LEU A 180 5.51 -4.11 -0.46
CA LEU A 180 6.74 -4.29 -1.19
C LEU A 180 6.45 -4.11 -2.68
N VAL A 181 7.30 -3.36 -3.37
CA VAL A 181 7.25 -3.13 -4.81
C VAL A 181 8.47 -3.77 -5.44
N THR A 182 8.18 -4.69 -6.35
CA THR A 182 9.13 -5.38 -7.22
C THR A 182 8.67 -5.11 -8.66
N ASP A 183 8.70 -6.10 -9.55
CA ASP A 183 7.89 -6.08 -10.78
C ASP A 183 6.37 -6.15 -10.51
N LYS A 184 5.98 -6.37 -9.25
CA LYS A 184 4.62 -6.45 -8.75
C LYS A 184 4.46 -5.66 -7.46
N LEU A 185 3.21 -5.34 -7.11
CA LEU A 185 2.85 -4.89 -5.78
C LEU A 185 2.53 -6.10 -4.90
N TRP A 186 3.20 -6.19 -3.76
CA TRP A 186 2.91 -7.12 -2.68
C TRP A 186 2.43 -6.36 -1.46
N LEU A 187 1.42 -6.89 -0.75
CA LEU A 187 0.95 -6.31 0.50
C LEU A 187 0.83 -7.40 1.55
N LEU A 188 1.24 -7.08 2.77
CA LEU A 188 0.97 -7.88 3.96
C LEU A 188 -0.03 -7.13 4.82
N ILE A 189 -1.07 -7.84 5.26
CA ILE A 189 -2.07 -7.33 6.20
C ILE A 189 -2.04 -8.21 7.45
N ARG A 190 -1.77 -7.61 8.61
CA ARG A 190 -1.83 -8.30 9.90
C ARG A 190 -3.26 -8.69 10.23
N THR A 191 -3.41 -9.86 10.84
CA THR A 191 -4.68 -10.36 11.34
C THR A 191 -4.63 -10.51 12.87
N THR A 192 -5.77 -10.84 13.46
CA THR A 192 -5.86 -11.22 14.88
C THR A 192 -5.09 -12.49 15.21
N GLU A 193 -4.74 -13.31 14.22
CA GLU A 193 -3.94 -14.54 14.38
C GLU A 193 -2.45 -14.32 14.10
N THR A 194 -2.06 -13.14 13.62
CA THR A 194 -0.66 -12.82 13.38
C THR A 194 0.11 -12.79 14.71
N PRO A 195 1.21 -13.56 14.85
CA PRO A 195 1.97 -13.59 16.10
C PRO A 195 2.55 -12.21 16.42
N SER A 196 2.63 -11.88 17.71
CA SER A 196 3.20 -10.60 18.17
C SER A 196 4.71 -10.53 18.00
N GLU A 197 5.40 -11.67 18.00
CA GLU A 197 6.84 -11.80 17.86
C GLU A 197 7.22 -13.12 17.19
N ILE A 198 8.40 -13.15 16.55
CA ILE A 198 8.96 -14.35 15.93
C ILE A 198 10.43 -14.45 16.36
N VAL A 199 10.77 -15.56 17.00
CA VAL A 199 12.16 -15.83 17.41
C VAL A 199 12.91 -16.48 16.23
N ASN A 200 14.12 -15.99 15.92
CA ASN A 200 15.01 -16.54 14.89
C ASN A 200 14.41 -16.61 13.46
N LEU A 201 13.72 -15.53 13.05
CA LEU A 201 13.33 -15.33 11.66
C LEU A 201 14.55 -14.97 10.81
N THR A 202 14.69 -15.63 9.65
CA THR A 202 15.76 -15.41 8.68
C THR A 202 15.13 -15.23 7.30
N ASP A 203 15.78 -14.49 6.42
CA ASP A 203 15.24 -14.14 5.09
C ASP A 203 14.84 -15.36 4.27
N THR A 204 15.61 -16.45 4.37
CA THR A 204 15.32 -17.72 3.67
C THR A 204 14.00 -18.37 4.10
N LYS A 205 13.52 -18.09 5.31
CA LYS A 205 12.21 -18.57 5.78
C LYS A 205 11.07 -17.67 5.31
N VAL A 206 11.32 -16.41 4.98
CA VAL A 206 10.29 -15.46 4.57
C VAL A 206 9.86 -15.75 3.15
N THR A 207 8.91 -16.68 3.02
CA THR A 207 8.30 -17.07 1.75
C THR A 207 6.80 -16.75 1.78
N PRO A 208 6.14 -16.65 0.61
CA PRO A 208 4.69 -16.50 0.57
C PRO A 208 3.93 -17.55 1.40
N ALA A 209 4.38 -18.81 1.35
CA ALA A 209 3.77 -19.90 2.11
C ALA A 209 3.95 -19.73 3.62
N TYR A 210 5.13 -19.29 4.06
CA TYR A 210 5.40 -19.03 5.48
C TYR A 210 4.56 -17.87 6.01
N VAL A 211 4.46 -16.78 5.25
CA VAL A 211 3.70 -15.60 5.68
C VAL A 211 2.20 -15.88 5.79
N GLU A 212 1.61 -16.62 4.85
CA GLU A 212 0.19 -17.00 4.94
C GLU A 212 -0.05 -18.12 5.96
N GLY A 213 0.75 -19.19 5.93
CA GLY A 213 0.49 -20.42 6.68
C GLY A 213 1.01 -20.43 8.11
N THR A 214 2.11 -19.69 8.39
CA THR A 214 2.72 -19.65 9.72
C THR A 214 2.50 -18.32 10.41
N LEU A 215 2.53 -17.21 9.67
CA LEU A 215 2.30 -15.87 10.26
C LEU A 215 0.83 -15.44 10.20
N HIS A 216 -0.05 -16.24 9.58
CA HIS A 216 -1.47 -15.97 9.44
C HIS A 216 -1.78 -14.56 8.89
N MET A 217 -0.88 -14.01 8.08
CA MET A 217 -1.04 -12.69 7.47
C MET A 217 -1.82 -12.80 6.15
N GLY A 218 -2.60 -11.77 5.84
CA GLY A 218 -3.17 -11.61 4.51
C GLY A 218 -2.09 -11.19 3.52
N LEU A 219 -1.66 -12.09 2.65
CA LEU A 219 -0.74 -11.79 1.54
C LEU A 219 -1.53 -11.45 0.28
N TYR A 220 -1.20 -10.32 -0.35
CA TYR A 220 -1.79 -9.89 -1.62
C TYR A 220 -0.72 -9.65 -2.67
N ARG A 221 -1.10 -9.89 -3.93
CA ARG A 221 -0.27 -9.61 -5.10
C ARG A 221 -1.09 -8.91 -6.18
N ALA A 222 -0.51 -7.91 -6.82
CA ALA A 222 -1.05 -7.24 -8.00
C ALA A 222 0.05 -7.06 -9.06
N ASP A 223 -0.32 -7.34 -10.31
CA ASP A 223 0.39 -6.72 -11.44
C ASP A 223 0.02 -5.23 -11.48
N PHE A 224 0.91 -4.40 -12.03
CA PHE A 224 0.65 -2.97 -12.17
C PHE A 224 -0.65 -2.69 -12.93
N ASN A 225 -1.43 -1.73 -12.43
CA ASN A 225 -2.75 -1.34 -12.91
C ASN A 225 -3.86 -2.41 -12.77
N LYS A 226 -3.61 -3.55 -12.12
CA LYS A 226 -4.62 -4.56 -11.84
C LYS A 226 -5.07 -4.52 -10.37
N LYS A 227 -6.08 -5.31 -10.03
CA LYS A 227 -6.49 -5.53 -8.63
C LYS A 227 -5.42 -6.33 -7.90
N ALA A 228 -5.26 -6.06 -6.61
CA ALA A 228 -4.46 -6.91 -5.72
C ALA A 228 -5.34 -8.02 -5.19
N TYR A 229 -5.00 -9.26 -5.48
CA TYR A 229 -5.75 -10.44 -5.04
C TYR A 229 -5.04 -11.10 -3.88
N ARG A 230 -5.79 -11.74 -2.97
CA ARG A 230 -5.20 -12.65 -1.99
C ARG A 230 -4.39 -13.72 -2.71
N TYR A 231 -3.17 -13.94 -2.24
CA TYR A 231 -2.20 -14.80 -2.94
C TYR A 231 -2.69 -16.24 -3.06
N ASN A 232 -3.31 -16.78 -2.01
CA ASN A 232 -3.93 -18.10 -2.03
C ASN A 232 -5.03 -18.29 -3.10
N LEU A 233 -5.65 -17.21 -3.61
CA LEU A 233 -6.69 -17.30 -4.66
C LEU A 233 -6.09 -17.36 -6.08
N ILE A 234 -4.82 -17.01 -6.25
CA ILE A 234 -4.15 -16.90 -7.55
C ILE A 234 -2.92 -17.81 -7.67
N LYS A 235 -2.65 -18.61 -6.64
CA LYS A 235 -1.63 -19.65 -6.61
C LYS A 235 -2.20 -20.91 -7.27
N THR A 236 -2.36 -20.86 -8.59
CA THR A 236 -2.57 -22.04 -9.45
C THR A 236 -1.23 -22.55 -9.95
#